data_AF-A0A2D6M575-F1
#
_entry.id   AF-A0A2D6M575-F1
#
_cell.length_a   1.000
_cell.length_b   1.000
_cell.length_c   1.000
_cell.angle_alpha   90.00
_cell.angle_beta   90.00
_cell.angle_gamma   90.00
#
_symmetry.space_group_name_H-M   'P 1'
#
loop_
_entity.id
_entity.type
_entity.pdbx_description
1 polymer ?
#
loop_
_entity_poly.entity_id
_entity_poly.type
_entity_poly.pdbx_seq_one_letter_code
_entity_poly.pdbx_strand_id
1 'polypeptide(L)'
;MTRRFKGGLFAALWKQAKTSGAAEDHRLFLKWMIFAGALTFTCFLIWRLGLLGLLFSSDKSFLSLFILLLFVGTTLHCAIQTFRVSREINLTRRIGEILENGAEGKLAKKREGVVLGSKTILPSCVMSDYIADLMKMSSRPPTRKREGDAASRDTLGLLESYEKDLKNSSEIGWFLSDLVLKIGLLGTVVGFIIMLSSVSNVSAIDASVMQDILTHMSGGMGVALYTTLTGLICGALLGLQYHFLDRGTESLVAMMVRISEVQVTPRMGGTGEGRGGKVK
;
A
#
# COMPACT_ATOMS: atom_id res chain seq x y z
N MET A 1 -47.55 35.02 -19.75
CA MET A 1 -46.27 35.62 -19.26
C MET A 1 -45.44 34.51 -18.60
N THR A 2 -44.82 33.64 -19.39
CA THR A 2 -44.11 32.43 -18.94
C THR A 2 -42.61 32.69 -18.89
N ARG A 3 -42.07 32.91 -17.68
CA ARG A 3 -40.63 33.13 -17.46
C ARG A 3 -39.87 31.81 -17.51
N ARG A 4 -39.01 31.74 -18.51
CA ARG A 4 -37.97 30.74 -18.80
C ARG A 4 -36.99 30.61 -17.61
N PHE A 5 -37.22 29.69 -16.67
CA PHE A 5 -36.25 29.38 -15.62
C PHE A 5 -35.26 28.33 -16.12
N LYS A 6 -33.99 28.74 -16.11
CA LYS A 6 -32.84 28.18 -16.82
C LYS A 6 -32.44 26.80 -16.30
N GLY A 7 -32.19 25.86 -17.21
CA GLY A 7 -31.41 24.63 -17.02
C GLY A 7 -29.91 24.85 -16.72
N GLY A 8 -29.54 25.99 -16.13
CA GLY A 8 -28.17 26.33 -15.76
C GLY A 8 -27.77 25.85 -14.37
N LEU A 9 -28.73 25.68 -13.45
CA LEU A 9 -28.45 25.22 -12.08
C LEU A 9 -28.03 23.74 -12.07
N PHE A 10 -28.71 22.89 -12.84
CA PHE A 10 -28.33 21.48 -12.99
C PHE A 10 -27.01 21.33 -13.74
N ALA A 11 -26.74 22.13 -14.77
CA ALA A 11 -25.45 22.14 -15.45
C ALA A 11 -24.32 22.63 -14.53
N ALA A 12 -24.58 23.60 -13.66
CA ALA A 12 -23.63 24.08 -12.65
C ALA A 12 -23.40 23.02 -11.55
N LEU A 13 -24.44 22.32 -11.09
CA LEU A 13 -24.33 21.19 -10.16
C LEU A 13 -23.58 20.01 -10.77
N TRP A 14 -23.76 19.74 -12.07
CA TRP A 14 -23.02 18.70 -12.78
C TRP A 14 -21.56 19.11 -13.02
N LYS A 15 -21.31 20.39 -13.30
CA LYS A 15 -19.95 20.95 -13.38
C LYS A 15 -19.28 20.93 -12.00
N GLN A 16 -20.04 21.17 -10.93
CA GLN A 16 -19.57 21.11 -9.55
C GLN A 16 -19.30 19.66 -9.10
N ALA A 17 -20.13 18.69 -9.51
CA ALA A 17 -19.88 17.26 -9.32
C ALA A 17 -18.66 16.77 -10.13
N LYS A 18 -18.44 17.32 -11.33
CA LYS A 18 -17.26 17.03 -12.16
C LYS A 18 -15.99 17.66 -11.59
N THR A 19 -16.08 18.83 -10.95
CA THR A 19 -14.95 19.43 -10.20
C THR A 19 -14.72 18.77 -8.84
N SER A 20 -15.72 18.13 -8.23
CA SER A 20 -15.52 17.31 -7.02
C SER A 20 -14.68 16.06 -7.29
N GLY A 21 -14.64 15.58 -8.54
CA GLY A 21 -13.70 14.53 -8.96
C GLY A 21 -12.24 14.99 -9.00
N ALA A 22 -11.97 16.30 -9.05
CA ALA A 22 -10.63 16.87 -8.96
C ALA A 22 -10.17 17.08 -7.50
N ALA A 23 -11.10 17.23 -6.55
CA ALA A 23 -10.78 17.32 -5.12
C ALA A 23 -10.60 15.93 -4.43
N GLU A 24 -10.54 14.85 -5.22
CA GLU A 24 -10.17 13.49 -4.78
C GLU A 24 -8.64 13.32 -4.68
N ASP A 25 -7.86 14.40 -4.87
CA ASP A 25 -6.42 14.32 -5.13
C ASP A 25 -5.58 13.67 -4.01
N HIS A 26 -6.06 13.69 -2.78
CA HIS A 26 -5.33 13.22 -1.61
C HIS A 26 -6.17 12.39 -0.65
N ARG A 27 -7.34 11.90 -1.07
CA ARG A 27 -8.31 11.28 -0.15
C ARG A 27 -7.74 10.06 0.57
N LEU A 28 -6.93 9.27 -0.11
CA LEU A 28 -6.30 8.09 0.46
C LEU A 28 -5.12 8.46 1.37
N PHE A 29 -4.25 9.35 0.91
CA PHE A 29 -3.12 9.84 1.69
C PHE A 29 -3.58 10.55 2.98
N LEU A 30 -4.62 11.37 2.88
CA LEU A 30 -5.22 12.08 4.01
C LEU A 30 -5.82 11.11 5.03
N LYS A 31 -6.56 10.08 4.57
CA LYS A 31 -7.07 9.02 5.44
C LYS A 31 -5.95 8.31 6.20
N TRP A 32 -4.86 7.99 5.49
CA TRP A 32 -3.69 7.35 6.11
C TRP A 32 -2.99 8.28 7.10
N MET A 33 -2.85 9.57 6.79
CA MET A 33 -2.22 10.56 7.67
C MET A 33 -3.04 10.78 8.95
N ILE A 34 -4.37 10.79 8.86
CA ILE A 34 -5.25 10.83 10.04
C ILE A 34 -5.02 9.60 10.92
N PHE A 35 -4.95 8.41 10.30
CA PHE A 35 -4.67 7.17 11.01
C PHE A 35 -3.28 7.19 11.69
N ALA A 36 -2.24 7.63 10.97
CA ALA A 36 -0.89 7.77 11.52
C ALA A 36 -0.82 8.79 12.68
N GLY A 37 -1.57 9.89 12.58
CA GLY A 37 -1.73 10.86 13.66
C GLY A 37 -2.38 10.25 14.90
N ALA A 38 -3.45 9.48 14.72
CA ALA A 38 -4.09 8.76 15.83
C ALA A 38 -3.16 7.72 16.46
N LEU A 39 -2.35 7.03 15.65
CA LEU A 39 -1.38 6.03 16.11
C LEU A 39 -0.26 6.67 16.94
N THR A 40 0.31 7.77 16.46
CA THR A 40 1.35 8.52 17.19
C THR A 40 0.82 9.10 18.51
N PHE A 41 -0.41 9.64 18.51
CA PHE A 41 -1.07 10.09 19.73
C PHE A 41 -1.30 8.95 20.73
N THR A 42 -1.73 7.78 20.26
CA THR A 42 -1.92 6.59 21.11
C THR A 42 -0.59 6.14 21.71
N CYS A 43 0.49 6.11 20.91
CA CYS A 43 1.84 5.79 21.38
C CYS A 43 2.30 6.78 22.47
N PHE A 44 2.05 8.07 22.27
CA PHE A 44 2.34 9.10 23.26
C PHE A 44 1.56 8.89 24.58
N LEU A 45 0.28 8.52 24.51
CA LEU A 45 -0.50 8.20 25.71
C LEU A 45 0.08 6.99 26.45
N ILE A 46 0.41 5.91 25.74
CA ILE A 46 1.00 4.70 26.33
C ILE A 46 2.32 5.04 27.04
N TRP A 47 3.15 5.89 26.44
CA TRP A 47 4.38 6.36 27.08
C TRP A 47 4.08 7.19 28.33
N ARG A 48 3.17 8.16 28.24
CA ARG A 48 2.80 9.05 29.36
C ARG A 48 2.17 8.30 30.54
N LEU A 49 1.40 7.26 30.27
CA LEU A 49 0.79 6.40 31.28
C LEU A 49 1.80 5.42 31.93
N GLY A 50 3.05 5.36 31.44
CA GLY A 50 4.07 4.47 31.96
C GLY A 50 3.88 2.99 31.59
N LEU A 51 2.94 2.68 30.69
CA LEU A 51 2.64 1.30 30.29
C LEU A 51 3.85 0.60 29.65
N LEU A 52 4.71 1.34 28.94
CA LEU A 52 5.96 0.79 28.41
C LEU A 52 6.91 0.36 29.52
N GLY A 53 6.99 1.13 30.62
CA GLY A 53 7.81 0.78 31.77
C GLY A 53 7.30 -0.48 32.47
N LEU A 54 5.97 -0.63 32.60
CA LEU A 54 5.35 -1.83 33.14
C LEU A 54 5.60 -3.06 32.25
N LEU A 55 5.51 -2.89 30.93
CA LEU A 55 5.80 -3.93 29.95
C LEU A 55 7.26 -4.41 30.06
N PHE A 56 8.22 -3.49 30.11
CA PHE A 56 9.64 -3.84 30.21
C PHE A 56 10.03 -4.41 31.57
N SER A 57 9.42 -3.91 32.66
CA SER A 57 9.68 -4.46 33.99
C SER A 57 9.08 -5.86 34.17
N SER A 58 8.01 -6.17 33.46
CA SER A 58 7.33 -7.48 33.55
C SER A 58 7.90 -8.50 32.57
N ASP A 59 8.44 -8.06 31.43
CA ASP A 59 8.91 -8.95 30.38
C ASP A 59 10.39 -9.32 30.50
N LYS A 60 10.69 -10.36 31.28
CA LYS A 60 12.04 -10.97 31.37
C LYS A 60 12.49 -11.69 30.09
N SER A 61 11.58 -11.98 29.16
CA SER A 61 11.87 -12.73 27.93
C SER A 61 12.35 -11.87 26.76
N PHE A 62 12.20 -10.55 26.88
CA PHE A 62 12.49 -9.55 25.84
C PHE A 62 11.68 -9.70 24.54
N LEU A 63 10.67 -10.57 24.52
CA LEU A 63 9.78 -10.78 23.36
C LEU A 63 8.97 -9.54 23.03
N SER A 64 8.46 -8.82 24.04
CA SER A 64 7.69 -7.60 23.86
C SER A 64 8.53 -6.47 23.26
N LEU A 65 9.81 -6.38 23.63
CA LEU A 65 10.74 -5.43 23.03
C LEU A 65 10.98 -5.76 21.55
N PHE A 66 11.14 -7.04 21.23
CA PHE A 66 11.29 -7.50 19.85
C PHE A 66 10.03 -7.19 19.00
N ILE A 67 8.84 -7.46 19.53
CA ILE A 67 7.56 -7.12 18.91
C ILE A 67 7.47 -5.60 18.65
N LEU A 68 7.87 -4.78 19.63
CA LEU A 68 7.81 -3.32 19.51
C LEU A 68 8.79 -2.79 18.45
N LEU A 69 10.00 -3.36 18.37
CA LEU A 69 10.97 -3.02 17.33
C LEU A 69 10.45 -3.38 15.94
N LEU A 70 9.93 -4.61 15.78
CA LEU A 70 9.27 -5.03 14.54
C LEU A 70 8.10 -4.10 14.20
N PHE A 71 7.27 -3.75 15.17
CA PHE A 71 6.13 -2.85 14.97
C PHE A 71 6.56 -1.47 14.45
N VAL A 72 7.57 -0.86 15.06
CA VAL A 72 8.10 0.45 14.63
C VAL A 72 8.73 0.36 13.24
N GLY A 73 9.59 -0.63 13.00
CA GLY A 73 10.24 -0.83 11.70
C GLY A 73 9.23 -1.06 10.58
N THR A 74 8.22 -1.87 10.84
CA THR A 74 7.15 -2.17 9.88
C THR A 74 6.26 -0.96 9.63
N THR A 75 5.90 -0.21 10.67
CA THR A 75 5.13 1.03 10.55
C THR A 75 5.89 2.08 9.72
N LEU A 76 7.20 2.20 9.92
CA LEU A 76 8.06 3.07 9.10
C LEU A 76 8.11 2.61 7.64
N HIS A 77 8.25 1.31 7.39
CA HIS A 77 8.19 0.75 6.04
C HIS A 77 6.84 1.05 5.37
N CYS A 78 5.73 0.86 6.07
CA CYS A 78 4.39 1.20 5.58
C CYS A 78 4.25 2.71 5.28
N ALA A 79 4.82 3.58 6.11
CA ALA A 79 4.83 5.02 5.89
C ALA A 79 5.57 5.41 4.61
N ILE A 80 6.77 4.87 4.42
CA ILE A 80 7.59 5.11 3.23
C ILE A 80 6.84 4.61 1.98
N GLN A 81 6.29 3.40 2.03
CA GLN A 81 5.60 2.81 0.89
C GLN A 81 4.31 3.56 0.56
N THR A 82 3.54 4.00 1.56
CA THR A 82 2.36 4.85 1.36
C THR A 82 2.74 6.16 0.69
N PHE A 83 3.84 6.80 1.12
CA PHE A 83 4.33 8.01 0.49
C PHE A 83 4.73 7.78 -0.98
N ARG A 84 5.41 6.66 -1.28
CA ARG A 84 5.77 6.28 -2.65
C ARG A 84 4.54 6.08 -3.52
N VAL A 85 3.59 5.26 -3.09
CA VAL A 85 2.33 5.01 -3.83
C VAL A 85 1.56 6.31 -4.04
N SER A 86 1.46 7.16 -3.02
CA SER A 86 0.82 8.47 -3.14
C SER A 86 1.52 9.36 -4.18
N ARG A 87 2.85 9.34 -4.23
CA ARG A 87 3.62 10.09 -5.23
C ARG A 87 3.35 9.55 -6.64
N GLU A 88 3.37 8.23 -6.81
CA GLU A 88 3.10 7.57 -8.10
C GLU A 88 1.69 7.84 -8.62
N ILE A 89 0.68 7.86 -7.74
CA ILE A 89 -0.70 8.24 -8.11
C ILE A 89 -0.74 9.68 -8.65
N ASN A 90 -0.08 10.62 -7.99
CA ASN A 90 -0.07 12.02 -8.42
C ASN A 90 0.66 12.19 -9.77
N LEU A 91 1.80 11.52 -9.95
CA LEU A 91 2.54 11.55 -11.22
C LEU A 91 1.74 10.92 -12.36
N THR A 92 1.08 9.79 -12.11
CA THR A 92 0.21 9.09 -13.09
C THR A 92 -0.98 9.96 -13.48
N ARG A 93 -1.61 10.65 -12.52
CA ARG A 93 -2.69 11.61 -12.79
C ARG A 93 -2.22 12.77 -13.66
N ARG A 94 -1.05 13.37 -13.36
CA ARG A 94 -0.45 14.42 -14.19
C ARG A 94 -0.19 13.95 -15.62
N ILE A 95 0.26 12.70 -15.81
CA ILE A 95 0.42 12.13 -17.15
C ILE A 95 -0.94 12.05 -17.86
N GLY A 96 -1.98 11.57 -17.17
CA GLY A 96 -3.35 11.54 -17.72
C GLY A 96 -3.85 12.92 -18.16
N GLU A 97 -3.64 13.95 -17.34
CA GLU A 97 -3.99 15.34 -17.66
C GLU A 97 -3.19 15.90 -18.84
N ILE A 98 -1.89 15.62 -18.93
CA ILE A 98 -1.05 16.01 -20.06
C ILE A 98 -1.53 15.30 -21.34
N LEU A 99 -1.93 14.04 -21.23
CA LEU A 99 -2.36 13.21 -22.35
C LEU A 99 -3.75 13.60 -22.85
N GLU A 100 -4.64 14.04 -21.94
CA GLU A 100 -5.98 14.58 -22.23
C GLU A 100 -5.92 15.99 -22.84
N ASN A 101 -5.06 16.88 -22.32
CA ASN A 101 -4.92 18.25 -22.83
C ASN A 101 -4.02 18.35 -24.09
N GLY A 102 -3.08 17.42 -24.28
CA GLY A 102 -2.19 17.34 -25.44
C GLY A 102 -2.79 16.47 -26.54
N ALA A 103 -3.84 16.94 -27.20
CA ALA A 103 -4.69 16.12 -28.07
C ALA A 103 -4.03 15.54 -29.34
N GLU A 104 -2.88 16.02 -29.83
CA GLU A 104 -2.36 15.64 -31.17
C GLU A 104 -0.85 15.32 -31.26
N GLY A 105 -0.21 14.89 -30.17
CA GLY A 105 1.20 14.49 -30.19
C GLY A 105 1.38 12.97 -30.29
N LYS A 106 2.15 12.46 -31.27
CA LYS A 106 2.67 11.07 -31.21
C LYS A 106 3.60 10.92 -30.01
N LEU A 107 3.48 9.80 -29.28
CA LEU A 107 4.43 9.44 -28.23
C LEU A 107 5.74 9.01 -28.90
N ALA A 108 6.84 9.66 -28.54
CA ALA A 108 8.17 9.35 -29.05
C ALA A 108 9.13 9.13 -27.89
N LYS A 109 9.92 8.06 -27.95
CA LYS A 109 10.96 7.79 -26.96
C LYS A 109 12.21 8.60 -27.31
N LYS A 110 12.64 9.51 -26.42
CA LYS A 110 13.96 10.18 -26.52
C LYS A 110 14.89 9.64 -25.43
N ARG A 111 16.18 9.96 -25.51
CA ARG A 111 17.27 9.43 -24.67
C ARG A 111 17.10 9.68 -23.15
N GLU A 112 16.19 10.57 -22.75
CA GLU A 112 15.95 11.00 -21.36
C GLU A 112 14.53 10.67 -20.85
N GLY A 113 13.66 10.04 -21.65
CA GLY A 113 12.29 9.68 -21.23
C GLY A 113 11.28 9.58 -22.38
N VAL A 114 10.03 9.29 -22.03
CA VAL A 114 8.89 9.35 -22.97
C VAL A 114 8.52 10.80 -23.18
N VAL A 115 8.45 11.24 -24.44
CA VAL A 115 8.08 12.61 -24.81
C VAL A 115 6.81 12.58 -25.62
N LEU A 116 5.82 13.40 -25.26
CA LEU A 116 4.62 13.59 -26.07
C LEU A 116 4.88 14.69 -27.12
N GLY A 117 4.77 14.33 -28.41
CA GLY A 117 4.94 15.24 -29.54
C GLY A 117 6.38 15.72 -29.72
N SER A 118 6.77 16.79 -29.02
CA SER A 118 8.12 17.40 -29.08
C SER A 118 8.45 18.36 -27.91
N LYS A 119 7.59 18.50 -26.88
CA LYS A 119 7.78 19.60 -25.89
C LYS A 119 7.52 19.27 -24.41
N THR A 120 6.95 18.11 -24.09
CA THR A 120 6.69 17.72 -22.69
C THR A 120 7.35 16.39 -22.36
N ILE A 121 8.36 16.46 -21.50
CA ILE A 121 9.03 15.30 -20.91
C ILE A 121 8.09 14.72 -19.85
N LEU A 122 7.72 13.45 -19.98
CA LEU A 122 6.94 12.78 -18.94
C LEU A 122 7.81 12.62 -17.69
N PRO A 123 7.26 12.83 -16.47
CA PRO A 123 7.97 12.55 -15.23
C PRO A 123 8.42 11.09 -15.19
N SER A 124 9.64 10.82 -14.71
CA SER A 124 10.12 9.45 -14.46
C SER A 124 9.30 8.81 -13.34
N CYS A 125 8.33 7.99 -13.71
CA CYS A 125 7.43 7.28 -12.80
C CYS A 125 7.13 5.90 -13.37
N VAL A 126 6.57 5.00 -12.54
CA VAL A 126 6.28 3.61 -12.94
C VAL A 126 5.41 3.57 -14.19
N MET A 127 4.45 4.51 -14.32
CA MET A 127 3.63 4.66 -15.54
C MET A 127 4.44 5.09 -16.77
N SER A 128 5.43 5.98 -16.64
CA SER A 128 6.29 6.40 -17.76
C SER A 128 7.17 5.25 -18.23
N ASP A 129 7.70 4.45 -17.30
CA ASP A 129 8.49 3.27 -17.62
C ASP A 129 7.63 2.18 -18.27
N TYR A 130 6.41 1.97 -17.75
CA TYR A 130 5.41 1.11 -18.36
C TYR A 130 5.05 1.55 -19.80
N ILE A 131 4.80 2.84 -20.03
CA ILE A 131 4.56 3.39 -21.38
C ILE A 131 5.80 3.20 -22.27
N ALA A 132 7.01 3.40 -21.74
CA ALA A 132 8.25 3.22 -22.49
C ALA A 132 8.47 1.75 -22.92
N ASP A 133 8.14 0.81 -22.04
CA ASP A 133 8.24 -0.63 -22.31
C ASP A 133 7.13 -1.11 -23.26
N LEU A 134 5.91 -0.57 -23.15
CA LEU A 134 4.85 -0.77 -24.15
C LEU A 134 5.28 -0.28 -25.54
N MET A 135 5.89 0.91 -25.63
CA MET A 135 6.40 1.43 -26.91
C MET A 135 7.55 0.58 -27.48
N LYS A 136 8.46 0.08 -26.63
CA LYS A 136 9.52 -0.86 -27.06
C LYS A 136 8.91 -2.16 -27.59
N MET A 137 7.86 -2.67 -26.95
CA MET A 137 7.17 -3.89 -27.37
C MET A 137 6.47 -3.71 -28.72
N SER A 138 5.84 -2.55 -28.94
CA SER A 138 5.18 -2.19 -30.20
C SER A 138 6.17 -1.88 -31.34
N SER A 139 7.40 -1.47 -31.03
CA SER A 139 8.44 -1.12 -32.03
C SER A 139 9.35 -2.29 -32.42
N ARG A 140 9.17 -3.50 -31.84
CA ARG A 140 9.92 -4.69 -32.25
C ARG A 140 9.50 -5.10 -33.67
N PRO A 141 10.46 -5.43 -34.57
CA PRO A 141 10.13 -5.82 -35.94
C PRO A 141 9.17 -7.02 -35.93
N PRO A 142 8.16 -7.05 -36.82
CA PRO A 142 7.15 -8.09 -36.83
C PRO A 142 7.80 -9.40 -37.24
N THR A 143 8.22 -10.22 -36.27
CA THR A 143 8.50 -11.63 -36.52
C THR A 143 7.18 -12.29 -36.91
N ARG A 144 7.08 -12.56 -38.21
CA ARG A 144 6.06 -13.34 -38.96
C ARG A 144 5.23 -14.26 -38.02
N LYS A 145 3.92 -14.01 -37.96
CA LYS A 145 2.88 -14.65 -37.11
C LYS A 145 2.79 -14.13 -35.67
N ARG A 146 2.28 -12.91 -35.49
CA ARG A 146 1.49 -12.57 -34.29
C ARG A 146 0.06 -12.32 -34.75
N GLU A 147 -0.83 -13.27 -34.50
CA GLU A 147 -2.26 -12.99 -34.47
C GLU A 147 -2.53 -11.86 -33.48
N GLY A 148 -3.56 -11.05 -33.73
CA GLY A 148 -3.90 -9.88 -32.89
C GLY A 148 -4.00 -10.18 -31.39
N ASP A 149 -4.30 -11.43 -31.03
CA ASP A 149 -4.35 -11.92 -29.65
C ASP A 149 -2.99 -11.99 -28.95
N ALA A 150 -1.89 -12.21 -29.70
CA ALA A 150 -0.55 -12.34 -29.11
C ALA A 150 0.04 -10.99 -28.67
N ALA A 151 -0.30 -9.90 -29.38
CA ALA A 151 0.14 -8.55 -28.99
C ALA A 151 -0.60 -8.07 -27.74
N SER A 152 -1.91 -8.31 -27.66
CA SER A 152 -2.73 -7.98 -26.48
C SER A 152 -2.36 -8.83 -25.26
N ARG A 153 -2.00 -10.11 -25.45
CA ARG A 153 -1.49 -10.98 -24.38
C ARG A 153 -0.17 -10.49 -23.80
N ASP A 154 0.73 -9.98 -24.63
CA ASP A 154 2.00 -9.43 -24.16
C ASP A 154 1.84 -8.13 -23.37
N THR A 155 0.94 -7.24 -23.78
CA THR A 155 0.62 -6.01 -23.02
C THR A 155 -0.02 -6.32 -21.67
N LEU A 156 -0.85 -7.37 -21.63
CA LEU A 156 -1.46 -7.86 -20.40
C LEU A 156 -0.41 -8.50 -19.47
N GLY A 157 0.53 -9.29 -20.00
CA GLY A 157 1.61 -9.88 -19.21
C GLY A 157 2.60 -8.85 -18.63
N LEU A 158 2.85 -7.75 -19.34
CA LEU A 158 3.63 -6.64 -18.79
C LEU A 158 2.89 -5.94 -17.65
N LEU A 159 1.58 -5.69 -17.80
CA LEU A 159 0.76 -5.11 -16.75
C LEU A 159 0.75 -6.00 -15.49
N GLU A 160 0.56 -7.30 -15.68
CA GLU A 160 0.56 -8.29 -14.60
C GLU A 160 1.91 -8.33 -13.85
N SER A 161 3.03 -8.22 -14.58
CA SER A 161 4.36 -8.12 -13.96
C SER A 161 4.50 -6.87 -13.08
N TYR A 162 4.06 -5.70 -13.58
CA TYR A 162 4.12 -4.45 -12.82
C TYR A 162 3.15 -4.44 -11.63
N GLU A 163 1.94 -4.99 -11.79
CA GLU A 163 0.99 -5.19 -10.69
C GLU A 163 1.61 -6.07 -9.60
N LYS A 164 2.23 -7.19 -10.00
CA LYS A 164 2.90 -8.11 -9.09
C LYS A 164 4.06 -7.45 -8.34
N ASP A 165 4.89 -6.66 -9.01
CA ASP A 165 5.99 -5.95 -8.36
C ASP A 165 5.50 -4.91 -7.34
N LEU A 166 4.41 -4.20 -7.66
CA LEU A 166 3.77 -3.26 -6.74
C LEU A 166 3.16 -3.97 -5.52
N LYS A 167 2.54 -5.13 -5.73
CA LYS A 167 1.89 -5.93 -4.67
C LYS A 167 2.90 -6.71 -3.81
N ASN A 168 4.02 -7.15 -4.36
CA ASN A 168 5.06 -7.87 -3.60
C ASN A 168 5.58 -7.03 -2.41
N SER A 169 5.61 -5.70 -2.54
CA SER A 169 5.98 -4.81 -1.43
C SER A 169 4.91 -4.68 -0.34
N SER A 170 3.62 -4.91 -0.63
CA SER A 170 2.57 -4.99 0.40
C SER A 170 2.49 -6.38 1.04
N GLU A 171 2.80 -7.45 0.28
CA GLU A 171 2.78 -8.84 0.77
C GLU A 171 3.76 -9.07 1.93
N ILE A 172 4.99 -8.53 1.86
CA ILE A 172 5.97 -8.63 2.95
C ILE A 172 5.43 -8.03 4.26
N GLY A 173 4.61 -7.00 4.15
CA GLY A 173 4.00 -6.31 5.28
C GLY A 173 2.92 -7.11 5.98
N TRP A 174 2.07 -7.75 5.19
CA TRP A 174 1.06 -8.69 5.67
C TRP A 174 1.70 -9.88 6.38
N PHE A 175 2.78 -10.41 5.82
CA PHE A 175 3.57 -11.46 6.46
C PHE A 175 4.12 -11.02 7.82
N LEU A 176 4.66 -9.79 7.91
CA LEU A 176 5.25 -9.28 9.14
C LEU A 176 4.19 -9.01 10.22
N SER A 177 3.00 -8.56 9.81
CA SER A 177 1.83 -8.43 10.70
C SER A 177 1.40 -9.77 11.30
N ASP A 178 1.32 -10.82 10.48
CA ASP A 178 0.98 -12.17 10.93
C ASP A 178 2.08 -12.78 11.81
N LEU A 179 3.35 -12.50 11.48
CA LEU A 179 4.48 -12.90 12.32
C LEU A 179 4.41 -12.27 13.71
N VAL A 180 4.10 -10.97 13.82
CA VAL A 180 3.95 -10.28 15.11
C VAL A 180 2.83 -10.91 15.95
N LEU A 181 1.70 -11.28 15.34
CA LEU A 181 0.62 -12.01 16.03
C LEU A 181 1.11 -13.37 16.55
N LYS A 182 1.80 -14.14 15.71
CA LYS A 182 2.33 -15.46 16.08
C LYS A 182 3.39 -15.39 17.18
N ILE A 183 4.26 -14.38 17.16
CA ILE A 183 5.23 -14.13 18.23
C ILE A 183 4.51 -13.74 19.54
N GLY A 184 3.44 -12.94 19.45
CA GLY A 184 2.58 -12.62 20.61
C GLY A 184 1.95 -13.86 21.25
N LEU A 185 1.50 -14.81 20.43
CA LEU A 185 0.99 -16.10 20.90
C LEU A 185 2.10 -16.97 21.49
N LEU A 186 3.29 -16.99 20.88
CA LEU A 186 4.48 -17.66 21.42
C LEU A 186 4.85 -17.11 22.80
N GLY A 187 4.62 -15.83 23.05
CA GLY A 187 4.75 -15.20 24.37
C GLY A 187 3.97 -15.91 25.48
N THR A 188 2.77 -16.45 25.19
CA THR A 188 2.01 -17.24 26.19
C THR A 188 2.76 -18.50 26.58
N VAL A 189 3.30 -19.21 25.59
CA VAL A 189 4.03 -20.46 25.79
C VAL A 189 5.28 -20.19 26.60
N VAL A 190 6.01 -19.13 26.28
CA VAL A 190 7.21 -18.72 27.03
C VAL A 190 6.87 -18.30 28.46
N GLY A 191 5.80 -17.53 28.68
CA GLY A 191 5.36 -17.16 30.02
C GLY A 191 4.96 -18.38 30.87
N PHE A 192 4.27 -19.36 30.26
CA PHE A 192 3.97 -20.63 30.94
C PHE A 192 5.23 -21.46 31.23
N ILE A 193 6.22 -21.48 30.34
CA ILE A 193 7.51 -22.15 30.59
C ILE A 193 8.22 -21.50 31.79
N ILE A 194 8.26 -20.16 31.85
CA ILE A 194 8.87 -19.44 32.98
C ILE A 194 8.13 -19.76 34.29
N MET A 195 6.78 -19.81 34.24
CA MET A 195 5.96 -20.17 35.39
C MET A 195 6.26 -21.60 35.88
N LEU A 196 6.27 -22.59 34.99
CA LEU A 196 6.50 -24.01 35.33
C LEU A 196 7.95 -24.28 35.78
N SER A 197 8.92 -23.56 35.20
CA SER A 197 10.34 -23.66 35.58
C SER A 197 10.59 -23.29 37.04
N SER A 198 9.78 -22.39 37.61
CA SER A 198 9.91 -22.01 39.03
C SER A 198 9.49 -23.11 40.00
N VAL A 199 8.55 -23.98 39.57
CA VAL A 199 8.02 -25.08 40.37
C VAL A 199 8.92 -26.32 40.31
N SER A 200 9.59 -26.56 39.17
CA SER A 200 10.43 -27.76 38.99
C SER A 200 11.77 -27.72 39.75
N ASN A 201 12.21 -26.55 40.22
CA ASN A 201 13.55 -26.34 40.75
C ASN A 201 13.65 -26.40 42.29
N VAL A 202 12.58 -26.76 42.99
CA VAL A 202 12.50 -26.69 44.46
C VAL A 202 12.45 -28.09 45.07
N SER A 203 13.47 -28.44 45.86
CA SER A 203 13.60 -29.73 46.55
C SER A 203 13.05 -29.74 47.98
N ALA A 204 12.73 -28.57 48.57
CA ALA A 204 12.10 -28.44 49.89
C ALA A 204 11.26 -27.16 49.98
N ILE A 205 10.02 -27.26 50.48
CA ILE A 205 9.08 -26.14 50.61
C ILE A 205 9.24 -25.52 52.00
N ASP A 206 9.98 -24.40 52.07
CA ASP A 206 10.05 -23.51 53.24
C ASP A 206 9.25 -22.21 52.96
N ALA A 207 8.87 -21.47 54.01
CA ALA A 207 8.07 -20.25 53.90
C ALA A 207 8.74 -19.16 53.03
N SER A 208 10.07 -19.07 53.07
CA SER A 208 10.88 -18.18 52.23
C SER A 208 10.82 -18.56 50.74
N VAL A 209 10.84 -19.86 50.44
CA VAL A 209 10.77 -20.41 49.09
C VAL A 209 9.37 -20.27 48.49
N MET A 210 8.32 -20.33 49.32
CA MET A 210 6.94 -20.10 48.87
C MET A 210 6.73 -18.68 48.32
N GLN A 211 7.31 -17.66 48.95
CA GLN A 211 7.21 -16.28 48.47
C GLN A 211 7.92 -16.10 47.12
N ASP A 212 9.05 -16.77 46.92
CA ASP A 212 9.82 -16.72 45.68
C ASP A 212 9.10 -17.45 44.54
N ILE A 213 8.53 -18.63 44.80
CA ILE A 213 7.67 -19.36 43.84
C ILE A 213 6.50 -18.47 43.41
N LEU A 214 5.76 -17.87 44.36
CA LEU A 214 4.61 -17.02 44.03
C LEU A 214 5.00 -15.80 43.20
N THR A 215 6.15 -15.20 43.49
CA THR A 215 6.66 -14.05 42.72
C THR A 215 7.08 -14.46 41.31
N HIS A 216 7.75 -15.59 41.14
CA HIS A 216 8.13 -16.14 39.85
C HIS A 216 6.93 -16.61 39.02
N MET A 217 5.92 -17.21 39.66
CA MET A 217 4.67 -17.59 39.01
C MET A 217 3.87 -16.36 38.54
N SER A 218 3.79 -15.32 39.38
CA SER A 218 3.18 -14.05 39.00
C SER A 218 3.93 -13.37 37.86
N GLY A 219 5.27 -13.42 37.87
CA GLY A 219 6.10 -12.91 36.78
C GLY A 219 5.87 -13.64 35.45
N GLY A 220 5.87 -14.99 35.45
CA GLY A 220 5.60 -15.79 34.25
C GLY A 220 4.21 -15.52 33.66
N MET A 221 3.21 -15.34 34.51
CA MET A 221 1.86 -14.93 34.09
C MET A 221 1.87 -13.52 33.47
N GLY A 222 2.58 -12.57 34.07
CA GLY A 222 2.74 -11.21 33.54
C GLY A 222 3.37 -11.21 32.14
N VAL A 223 4.45 -11.97 31.93
CA VAL A 223 5.09 -12.14 30.62
C VAL A 223 4.09 -12.66 29.59
N ALA A 224 3.32 -13.70 29.92
CA ALA A 224 2.33 -14.28 29.01
C ALA A 224 1.27 -13.24 28.61
N LEU A 225 0.64 -12.59 29.58
CA LEU A 225 -0.48 -11.68 29.32
C LEU A 225 -0.04 -10.42 28.55
N TYR A 226 1.04 -9.76 28.99
CA TYR A 226 1.48 -8.51 28.38
C TYR A 226 2.08 -8.72 26.98
N THR A 227 2.84 -9.79 26.77
CA THR A 227 3.42 -10.09 25.45
C THR A 227 2.32 -10.43 24.44
N THR A 228 1.30 -11.20 24.85
CA THR A 228 0.17 -11.55 23.98
C THR A 228 -0.71 -10.34 23.67
N LEU A 229 -1.02 -9.51 24.67
CA LEU A 229 -1.76 -8.28 24.44
C LEU A 229 -1.01 -7.37 23.46
N THR A 230 0.31 -7.22 23.64
CA THR A 230 1.15 -6.40 22.77
C THR A 230 1.18 -6.96 21.35
N GLY A 231 1.40 -8.27 21.18
CA GLY A 231 1.41 -8.90 19.86
C GLY A 231 0.08 -8.81 19.13
N LEU A 232 -1.05 -8.99 19.83
CA LEU A 232 -2.40 -8.84 19.26
C LEU A 232 -2.67 -7.41 18.80
N ILE A 233 -2.38 -6.42 19.66
CA ILE A 233 -2.61 -5.00 19.33
C ILE A 233 -1.68 -4.55 18.20
N CYS A 234 -0.38 -4.81 18.31
CA CYS A 234 0.59 -4.43 17.29
C CYS A 234 0.29 -5.12 15.95
N GLY A 235 0.00 -6.41 15.96
CA GLY A 235 -0.36 -7.17 14.76
C GLY A 235 -1.63 -6.66 14.11
N ALA A 236 -2.71 -6.43 14.87
CA ALA A 236 -3.95 -5.89 14.33
C ALA A 236 -3.76 -4.48 13.74
N LEU A 237 -3.00 -3.61 14.41
CA LEU A 237 -2.70 -2.27 13.92
C LEU A 237 -1.85 -2.30 12.64
N LEU A 238 -0.86 -3.18 12.53
CA LEU A 238 -0.08 -3.35 11.31
C LEU A 238 -0.96 -3.86 10.16
N GLY A 239 -1.80 -4.87 10.40
CA GLY A 239 -2.72 -5.38 9.39
C GLY A 239 -3.64 -4.30 8.84
N LEU A 240 -4.15 -3.42 9.72
CA LEU A 240 -4.94 -2.27 9.31
C LEU A 240 -4.14 -1.26 8.47
N GLN A 241 -2.90 -0.96 8.85
CA GLN A 241 -2.00 -0.08 8.07
C GLN A 241 -1.78 -0.62 6.64
N TYR A 242 -1.47 -1.91 6.52
CA TYR A 242 -1.25 -2.53 5.22
C TYR A 242 -2.52 -2.66 4.38
N HIS A 243 -3.68 -2.84 5.01
CA HIS A 243 -4.94 -2.78 4.29
C HIS A 243 -5.17 -1.41 3.63
N PHE A 244 -4.84 -0.29 4.31
CA PHE A 244 -4.92 1.03 3.68
C PHE A 244 -3.93 1.21 2.52
N LEU A 245 -2.72 0.67 2.66
CA LEU A 245 -1.71 0.71 1.61
C LEU A 245 -2.15 -0.09 0.37
N ASP A 246 -2.70 -1.29 0.57
CA ASP A 246 -3.14 -2.19 -0.50
C ASP A 246 -4.24 -1.54 -1.36
N ARG A 247 -5.22 -0.89 -0.70
CA ARG A 247 -6.24 -0.07 -1.38
C ARG A 247 -5.65 1.03 -2.25
N GLY A 248 -4.50 1.59 -1.86
CA GLY A 248 -3.80 2.59 -2.66
C GLY A 248 -3.11 2.02 -3.87
N THR A 249 -2.45 0.88 -3.70
CA THR A 249 -1.84 0.14 -4.79
C THR A 249 -2.89 -0.30 -5.82
N GLU A 250 -4.02 -0.86 -5.38
CA GLU A 250 -5.16 -1.20 -6.25
C GLU A 250 -5.66 0.01 -7.04
N SER A 251 -5.84 1.16 -6.38
CA SER A 251 -6.28 2.38 -7.05
C SER A 251 -5.26 2.89 -8.07
N LEU A 252 -3.96 2.74 -7.81
CA LEU A 252 -2.90 3.13 -8.73
C LEU A 252 -2.92 2.23 -9.98
N VAL A 253 -3.00 0.91 -9.80
CA VAL A 253 -3.07 -0.06 -10.90
C VAL A 253 -4.31 0.20 -11.77
N ALA A 254 -5.48 0.39 -11.15
CA ALA A 254 -6.71 0.70 -11.88
C ALA A 254 -6.61 2.00 -12.70
N MET A 255 -5.88 3.01 -12.20
CA MET A 255 -5.62 4.24 -12.93
C MET A 255 -4.66 4.01 -14.12
N MET A 256 -3.60 3.22 -13.93
CA MET A 256 -2.68 2.85 -15.01
C MET A 256 -3.40 2.13 -16.15
N VAL A 257 -4.27 1.16 -15.84
CA VAL A 257 -5.09 0.43 -16.84
C VAL A 257 -6.02 1.37 -17.60
N ARG A 258 -6.73 2.25 -16.88
CA ARG A 258 -7.64 3.21 -17.53
C ARG A 258 -6.89 4.11 -18.51
N ILE A 259 -5.73 4.63 -18.12
CA ILE A 259 -4.93 5.53 -18.97
C ILE A 259 -4.37 4.73 -20.16
N SER A 260 -3.87 3.51 -19.95
CA SER A 260 -3.32 2.69 -21.02
C SER A 260 -4.37 2.33 -22.07
N GLU A 261 -5.54 1.84 -21.66
CA GLU A 261 -6.61 1.43 -22.57
C GLU A 261 -7.26 2.61 -23.30
N VAL A 262 -7.56 3.70 -22.59
CA VAL A 262 -8.34 4.81 -23.15
C VAL A 262 -7.48 5.80 -23.94
N GLN A 263 -6.23 6.01 -23.52
CA GLN A 263 -5.41 7.12 -24.04
C GLN A 263 -4.16 6.65 -24.79
N VAL A 264 -3.59 5.49 -24.44
CA VAL A 264 -2.34 5.01 -25.05
C VAL A 264 -2.62 4.07 -26.22
N THR A 265 -3.51 3.08 -26.07
CA THR A 265 -3.84 2.11 -27.13
C THR A 265 -4.36 2.76 -28.42
N PRO A 266 -5.26 3.76 -28.41
CA PRO A 266 -5.69 4.44 -29.64
C PRO A 266 -4.55 5.19 -30.34
N ARG A 267 -3.58 5.73 -29.57
CA ARG A 267 -2.44 6.48 -30.10
C ARG A 267 -1.33 5.57 -30.64
N MET A 268 -1.28 4.31 -30.22
CA MET A 268 -0.38 3.29 -30.78
C MET A 268 -1.02 2.52 -31.96
N GLY A 269 -2.34 2.32 -31.94
CA GLY A 269 -3.12 1.61 -32.95
C GLY A 269 -3.53 2.42 -34.18
N GLY A 270 -3.27 3.74 -34.22
CA GLY A 270 -3.57 4.64 -35.35
C GLY A 270 -2.78 4.38 -36.64
N THR A 271 -2.31 3.15 -36.87
CA THR A 271 -1.77 2.67 -38.15
C THR A 271 -2.59 1.49 -38.68
N GLY A 272 -3.92 1.52 -38.50
CA GLY A 272 -4.84 0.47 -38.95
C GLY A 272 -6.21 0.92 -39.47
N GLU A 273 -6.56 2.21 -39.40
CA GLU A 273 -7.85 2.71 -39.93
C GLU A 273 -7.67 3.21 -41.38
N GLY A 274 -7.57 2.25 -42.29
CA GLY A 274 -7.39 2.45 -43.72
C GLY A 274 -8.09 1.38 -44.54
N ARG A 275 -9.36 1.08 -44.23
CA ARG A 275 -10.24 0.40 -45.18
C ARG A 275 -11.62 1.04 -45.17
N GLY A 276 -11.67 2.23 -45.76
CA GLY A 276 -12.89 2.76 -46.33
C GLY A 276 -13.41 1.81 -47.41
N GLY A 277 -14.54 1.19 -47.13
CA GLY A 277 -15.42 0.59 -48.13
C GLY A 277 -16.73 1.33 -48.07
N LYS A 278 -16.86 2.40 -48.88
CA LYS A 278 -18.16 2.99 -49.21
C LYS A 278 -19.08 1.87 -49.70
N VAL A 279 -20.12 1.55 -48.93
CA VAL A 279 -21.28 0.86 -49.48
C VAL A 279 -22.08 1.93 -50.23
N LYS A 280 -21.97 1.85 -51.56
CA LYS A 280 -22.93 2.44 -52.49
C LYS A 280 -24.07 1.44 -52.66
#